data_AF-A0A975C8P6-F1
#
_entry.id   AF-A0A975C8P6-F1
#
_cell.length_a   1.000
_cell.length_b   1.000
_cell.length_c   1.000
_cell.angle_alpha   90.00
_cell.angle_beta   90.00
_cell.angle_gamma   90.00
#
_symmetry.space_group_name_H-M   'P 1'
#
loop_
_entity.id
_entity.type
_entity.pdbx_description
1 polymer ?
#
loop_
_entity_poly.entity_id
_entity_poly.type
_entity_poly.pdbx_seq_one_letter_code
_entity_poly.pdbx_strand_id
1 'polypeptide(L)'
;MNTIEENRQPVSEKLNPWLSIWVRPKETTRYAIEKMPMGFIMVLVAINGIFDVLDRAVAKNLGDKIATPLIFLIALFAGPLFGLLSWWIGSGIAYIFGKWLGGTGSFKDLRIAYGIVNIIYIIGAVVWIPDLLFIGSSLFTDYVDGGIGTVIWLFISSFLTFIIMVWGFIALLFGVAEAHRFPVWKALLTIILPTIILVLFLAFFVFLLVLIF
;
A
#
# COMPACT_ATOMS: atom_id res chain seq x y z
N MET A 1 -5.47 25.56 -20.40
CA MET A 1 -6.28 24.34 -20.46
C MET A 1 -5.32 23.20 -20.82
N ASN A 2 -5.16 22.18 -19.97
CA ASN A 2 -4.14 21.14 -20.16
C ASN A 2 -4.66 20.12 -21.19
N THR A 3 -3.87 19.73 -22.20
CA THR A 3 -4.24 18.78 -23.29
C THR A 3 -4.74 17.41 -22.80
N ILE A 4 -4.56 17.10 -21.50
CA ILE A 4 -4.99 15.88 -20.83
C ILE A 4 -6.50 15.91 -20.48
N GLU A 5 -7.13 17.08 -20.38
CA GLU A 5 -8.57 17.17 -20.07
C GLU A 5 -9.46 17.00 -21.30
N GLU A 6 -8.99 17.45 -22.47
CA GLU A 6 -9.77 17.49 -23.71
C GLU A 6 -10.04 16.10 -24.31
N ASN A 7 -9.30 15.07 -23.90
CA ASN A 7 -9.39 13.72 -24.47
C ASN A 7 -9.91 12.65 -23.47
N ARG A 8 -10.65 13.06 -22.44
CA ARG A 8 -11.19 12.14 -21.43
C ARG A 8 -12.49 11.51 -21.90
N GLN A 9 -12.44 10.23 -22.26
CA GLN A 9 -13.66 9.45 -22.46
C GLN A 9 -14.47 9.38 -21.15
N PRO A 10 -15.81 9.47 -21.23
CA PRO A 10 -16.67 9.31 -20.06
C PRO A 10 -16.45 7.93 -19.44
N VAL A 11 -16.45 7.89 -18.11
CA VAL A 11 -16.29 6.64 -17.35
C VAL A 11 -17.42 5.68 -17.72
N SER A 12 -17.08 4.47 -18.18
CA SER A 12 -18.08 3.48 -18.61
C SER A 12 -18.99 3.08 -17.44
N GLU A 13 -20.25 2.80 -17.74
CA GLU A 13 -21.32 2.71 -16.74
C GLU A 13 -21.19 1.50 -15.79
N LYS A 14 -20.29 0.53 -16.06
CA LYS A 14 -20.00 -0.60 -15.16
C LYS A 14 -18.54 -1.07 -15.25
N LEU A 15 -17.63 -0.38 -14.56
CA LEU A 15 -16.28 -0.88 -14.26
C LEU A 15 -16.33 -1.70 -12.96
N ASN A 16 -15.84 -2.95 -12.99
CA ASN A 16 -15.63 -3.75 -11.77
C ASN A 16 -14.21 -3.48 -11.22
N PRO A 17 -14.06 -2.75 -10.10
CA PRO A 17 -12.77 -2.34 -9.56
C PRO A 17 -11.89 -3.51 -9.13
N TRP A 18 -12.48 -4.64 -8.73
CA TRP A 18 -11.75 -5.84 -8.28
C TRP A 18 -10.90 -6.47 -9.38
N LEU A 19 -11.32 -6.29 -10.64
CA LEU A 19 -10.63 -6.81 -11.82
C LEU A 19 -9.93 -5.69 -12.59
N SER A 20 -10.56 -4.53 -12.72
CA SER A 20 -10.04 -3.47 -13.57
C SER A 20 -8.79 -2.81 -12.99
N ILE A 21 -8.59 -2.81 -11.67
CA ILE A 21 -7.37 -2.23 -11.06
C ILE A 21 -6.08 -2.90 -11.57
N TRP A 22 -6.17 -4.18 -11.94
CA TRP A 22 -5.04 -4.98 -12.41
C TRP A 22 -4.58 -4.66 -13.83
N VAL A 23 -5.42 -4.04 -14.65
CA VAL A 23 -5.14 -3.84 -16.08
C VAL A 23 -5.31 -2.38 -16.47
N ARG A 24 -6.22 -1.69 -15.80
CA ARG A 24 -6.69 -0.32 -16.06
C ARG A 24 -6.68 0.52 -14.78
N PRO A 25 -5.52 0.70 -14.13
CA PRO A 25 -5.44 1.35 -12.82
C PRO A 25 -5.85 2.83 -12.87
N LYS A 26 -5.56 3.53 -13.97
CA LYS A 26 -6.01 4.93 -14.17
C LYS A 26 -7.52 5.02 -14.26
N GLU A 27 -8.16 4.24 -15.15
CA GLU A 27 -9.62 4.27 -15.29
C GLU A 27 -10.32 3.80 -14.02
N THR A 28 -9.75 2.81 -13.32
CA THR A 28 -10.29 2.32 -12.04
C THR A 28 -10.22 3.39 -10.96
N THR A 29 -9.11 4.12 -10.87
CA THR A 29 -8.97 5.23 -9.92
C THR A 29 -9.94 6.35 -10.23
N ARG A 30 -10.08 6.73 -11.52
CA ARG A 30 -11.08 7.73 -11.96
C ARG A 30 -12.49 7.31 -11.58
N TYR A 31 -12.87 6.06 -11.89
CA TYR A 31 -14.16 5.50 -11.51
C TYR A 31 -14.38 5.55 -9.99
N ALA A 32 -13.37 5.17 -9.20
CA ALA A 32 -13.46 5.22 -7.75
C ALA A 32 -13.65 6.64 -7.22
N ILE A 33 -12.92 7.62 -7.77
CA ILE A 33 -13.04 9.05 -7.39
C ILE A 33 -14.46 9.57 -7.64
N GLU A 34 -15.05 9.21 -8.78
CA GLU A 34 -16.35 9.72 -9.22
C GLU A 34 -17.53 8.99 -8.57
N LYS A 35 -17.42 7.69 -8.31
CA LYS A 35 -18.57 6.83 -8.00
C LYS A 35 -18.51 6.15 -6.63
N MET A 36 -17.34 5.98 -6.03
CA MET A 36 -17.24 5.20 -4.79
C MET A 36 -17.40 6.08 -3.53
N PRO A 37 -18.16 5.59 -2.53
CA PRO A 37 -18.23 6.27 -1.25
C PRO A 37 -16.91 6.12 -0.49
N MET A 38 -16.49 7.17 0.22
CA MET A 38 -15.29 7.16 1.04
C MET A 38 -15.31 6.05 2.11
N GLY A 39 -16.50 5.70 2.63
CA GLY A 39 -16.65 4.60 3.59
C GLY A 39 -16.19 3.25 3.03
N PHE A 40 -16.46 2.95 1.76
CA PHE A 40 -15.97 1.73 1.11
C PHE A 40 -14.43 1.72 1.03
N ILE A 41 -13.84 2.86 0.68
CA ILE A 41 -12.38 3.03 0.63
C ILE A 41 -11.75 2.81 2.01
N MET A 42 -12.35 3.37 3.07
CA MET A 42 -11.89 3.17 4.44
C MET A 42 -11.95 1.71 4.87
N VAL A 43 -12.98 0.96 4.47
CA VAL A 43 -13.08 -0.48 4.74
C VAL A 43 -11.96 -1.26 4.05
N LEU A 44 -11.65 -0.97 2.77
CA LEU A 44 -10.54 -1.61 2.07
C LEU A 44 -9.21 -1.39 2.79
N VAL A 45 -8.93 -0.13 3.16
CA VAL A 45 -7.71 0.24 3.89
C VAL A 45 -7.65 -0.44 5.26
N ALA A 46 -8.77 -0.50 5.98
CA ALA A 46 -8.86 -1.15 7.29
C ALA A 46 -8.56 -2.65 7.21
N ILE A 47 -9.11 -3.33 6.20
CA ILE A 47 -8.84 -4.75 5.95
C ILE A 47 -7.37 -4.95 5.60
N ASN A 48 -6.81 -4.13 4.70
CA ASN A 48 -5.39 -4.22 4.35
C ASN A 48 -4.48 -4.02 5.56
N GLY A 49 -4.83 -3.10 6.46
CA GLY A 49 -4.07 -2.85 7.68
C GLY A 49 -3.91 -4.08 8.58
N ILE A 50 -4.85 -5.04 8.55
CA ILE A 50 -4.70 -6.33 9.25
C ILE A 50 -3.51 -7.11 8.66
N PHE A 51 -3.49 -7.26 7.33
CA PHE A 51 -2.41 -7.96 6.62
C PHE A 51 -1.06 -7.25 6.77
N ASP A 52 -1.04 -5.91 6.72
CA ASP A 52 0.20 -5.13 6.96
C ASP A 52 0.79 -5.41 8.36
N VAL A 53 -0.04 -5.61 9.38
CA VAL A 53 0.42 -5.96 10.73
C VAL A 53 0.94 -7.40 10.78
N LEU A 54 0.27 -8.34 10.09
CA LEU A 54 0.74 -9.72 9.99
C LEU A 54 2.08 -9.82 9.25
N ASP A 55 2.25 -9.11 8.12
CA ASP A 55 3.50 -9.05 7.37
C ASP A 55 4.64 -8.51 8.25
N ARG A 56 4.37 -7.48 9.05
CA ARG A 56 5.33 -6.93 10.02
C ARG A 56 5.63 -7.91 11.16
N ALA A 57 4.66 -8.73 11.56
CA ALA A 57 4.86 -9.73 12.59
C ALA A 57 5.81 -10.83 12.11
N VAL A 58 5.66 -11.26 10.85
CA VAL A 58 6.58 -12.19 10.17
C VAL A 58 7.96 -11.56 10.04
N ALA A 59 8.06 -10.36 9.46
CA ALA A 59 9.34 -9.69 9.25
C ALA A 59 10.14 -9.41 10.54
N LYS A 60 9.48 -9.42 11.70
CA LYS A 60 10.09 -9.19 13.02
C LYS A 60 10.18 -10.45 13.89
N ASN A 61 9.82 -11.61 13.34
CA ASN A 61 9.75 -12.87 14.06
C ASN A 61 9.01 -12.77 15.40
N LEU A 62 7.82 -12.15 15.40
CA LEU A 62 7.09 -11.88 16.66
C LEU A 62 6.66 -13.15 17.41
N GLY A 63 6.57 -14.29 16.74
CA GLY A 63 6.32 -15.60 17.32
C GLY A 63 7.36 -16.03 18.35
N ASP A 64 8.59 -15.51 18.26
CA ASP A 64 9.66 -15.77 19.24
C ASP A 64 9.41 -15.06 20.58
N LYS A 65 8.57 -14.02 20.56
CA LYS A 65 8.33 -13.13 21.70
C LYS A 65 6.93 -13.27 22.29
N ILE A 66 5.94 -13.54 21.45
CA ILE A 66 4.53 -13.62 21.82
C ILE A 66 3.83 -14.78 21.10
N ALA A 67 2.80 -15.32 21.74
CA ALA A 67 2.04 -16.42 21.17
C ALA A 67 1.32 -16.02 19.87
N THR A 68 1.28 -16.92 18.88
CA THR A 68 0.65 -16.69 17.58
C THR A 68 -0.81 -16.20 17.66
N PRO A 69 -1.69 -16.73 18.54
CA PRO A 69 -3.04 -16.18 18.68
C PRO A 69 -3.07 -14.71 19.09
N LEU A 70 -2.11 -14.27 19.92
CA LEU A 70 -1.99 -12.86 20.31
C LEU A 70 -1.57 -11.98 19.12
N ILE A 71 -0.71 -12.49 18.22
CA ILE A 71 -0.36 -11.80 16.97
C ILE A 71 -1.62 -11.54 16.13
N PHE A 72 -2.47 -12.56 15.94
CA PHE A 72 -3.73 -12.41 15.21
C PHE A 72 -4.69 -11.42 15.88
N LEU A 73 -4.81 -11.45 17.22
CA LEU A 73 -5.62 -10.47 17.95
C LEU A 73 -5.10 -9.04 17.76
N ILE A 74 -3.78 -8.83 17.86
CA ILE A 74 -3.16 -7.53 17.61
C ILE A 74 -3.44 -7.08 16.18
N ALA A 75 -3.26 -7.96 15.18
CA ALA A 75 -3.55 -7.64 13.79
C ALA A 75 -5.01 -7.26 13.57
N LEU A 76 -5.96 -7.99 14.17
CA LEU A 76 -7.39 -7.74 14.02
C LEU A 76 -7.83 -6.39 14.59
N PHE A 77 -7.30 -5.99 15.76
CA PHE A 77 -7.72 -4.76 16.43
C PHE A 77 -6.85 -3.54 16.09
N ALA A 78 -5.53 -3.71 16.06
CA ALA A 78 -4.60 -2.63 15.80
C ALA A 78 -4.38 -2.39 14.29
N GLY A 79 -4.47 -3.45 13.48
CA GLY A 79 -4.29 -3.37 12.03
C GLY A 79 -5.19 -2.33 11.35
N PRO A 80 -6.52 -2.37 11.55
CA PRO A 80 -7.42 -1.37 10.98
C PRO A 80 -7.08 0.07 11.38
N LEU A 81 -6.72 0.28 12.65
CA LEU A 81 -6.37 1.60 13.18
C LEU A 81 -5.07 2.12 12.53
N PHE A 82 -4.03 1.30 12.49
CA PHE A 82 -2.76 1.65 11.87
C PHE A 82 -2.90 1.83 10.35
N GLY A 83 -3.66 0.96 9.68
CA GLY A 83 -3.93 1.06 8.24
C GLY A 83 -4.60 2.38 7.89
N LEU A 84 -5.67 2.76 8.60
CA LEU A 84 -6.36 4.04 8.40
C LEU A 84 -5.46 5.24 8.69
N LEU A 85 -4.66 5.18 9.75
CA LEU A 85 -3.72 6.25 10.11
C LEU A 85 -2.63 6.42 9.04
N SER A 86 -1.98 5.32 8.65
CA SER A 86 -0.94 5.31 7.61
C SER A 86 -1.49 5.77 6.26
N TRP A 87 -2.70 5.36 5.89
CA TRP A 87 -3.38 5.83 4.68
C TRP A 87 -3.66 7.33 4.71
N TRP A 88 -4.15 7.86 5.83
CA TRP A 88 -4.42 9.30 5.97
C TRP A 88 -3.12 10.12 5.88
N ILE A 89 -2.07 9.68 6.57
CA ILE A 89 -0.74 10.32 6.52
C ILE A 89 -0.15 10.23 5.12
N GLY A 90 -0.11 9.03 4.53
CA GLY A 90 0.50 8.80 3.22
C GLY A 90 -0.18 9.59 2.10
N SER A 91 -1.51 9.60 2.07
CA SER A 91 -2.28 10.42 1.13
C SER A 91 -2.11 11.92 1.38
N GLY A 92 -1.93 12.35 2.63
CA GLY A 92 -1.69 13.75 3.01
C GLY A 92 -0.32 14.24 2.55
N ILE A 93 0.73 13.45 2.77
CA ILE A 93 2.07 13.71 2.25
C ILE A 93 2.03 13.80 0.73
N ALA A 94 1.41 12.83 0.07
CA ALA A 94 1.30 12.82 -1.38
C ALA A 94 0.52 14.03 -1.91
N TYR A 95 -0.53 14.45 -1.20
CA TYR A 95 -1.27 15.66 -1.54
C TYR A 95 -0.39 16.92 -1.51
N ILE A 96 0.41 17.10 -0.44
CA ILE A 96 1.30 18.27 -0.30
C ILE A 96 2.35 18.29 -1.41
N PHE A 97 3.06 17.18 -1.60
CA PHE A 97 4.13 17.10 -2.59
C PHE A 97 3.61 17.12 -4.03
N GLY A 98 2.46 16.49 -4.27
CA GLY A 98 1.78 16.54 -5.56
C GLY A 98 1.35 17.96 -5.91
N LYS A 99 0.88 18.75 -4.93
CA LYS A 99 0.60 20.19 -5.11
C LYS A 99 1.86 20.98 -5.47
N TRP A 100 2.99 20.72 -4.81
CA TRP A 100 4.26 21.37 -5.15
C TRP A 100 4.74 21.05 -6.57
N LEU A 101 4.42 19.88 -7.09
CA LEU A 101 4.75 19.45 -8.46
C LEU A 101 3.71 19.90 -9.52
N GLY A 102 2.75 20.74 -9.12
CA GLY A 102 1.71 21.32 -9.98
C GLY A 102 0.46 20.47 -10.15
N GLY A 103 0.23 19.48 -9.28
CA GLY A 103 -0.95 18.62 -9.30
C GLY A 103 -2.24 19.34 -8.87
N THR A 104 -3.34 19.10 -9.57
CA THR A 104 -4.60 19.83 -9.36
C THR A 104 -5.61 19.09 -8.49
N GLY A 105 -5.44 17.77 -8.30
CA GLY A 105 -6.30 16.91 -7.48
C GLY A 105 -6.59 17.43 -6.07
N SER A 106 -7.75 17.05 -5.54
CA SER A 106 -8.15 17.33 -4.16
C SER A 106 -7.59 16.30 -3.19
N PHE A 107 -7.53 16.62 -1.90
CA PHE A 107 -7.13 15.64 -0.88
C PHE A 107 -8.08 14.43 -0.82
N LYS A 108 -9.36 14.62 -1.16
CA LYS A 108 -10.33 13.52 -1.29
C LYS A 108 -9.92 12.57 -2.41
N ASP A 109 -9.54 13.10 -3.57
CA ASP A 109 -9.14 12.28 -4.73
C ASP A 109 -7.91 11.43 -4.41
N LEU A 110 -6.94 12.00 -3.69
CA LEU A 110 -5.72 11.29 -3.30
C LEU A 110 -6.01 10.19 -2.29
N ARG A 111 -6.88 10.44 -1.32
CA ARG A 111 -7.34 9.39 -0.39
C ARG A 111 -8.00 8.23 -1.11
N ILE A 112 -8.82 8.51 -2.12
CA ILE A 112 -9.44 7.46 -2.94
C ILE A 112 -8.38 6.71 -3.76
N ALA A 113 -7.44 7.43 -4.40
CA ALA A 113 -6.35 6.83 -5.18
C ALA A 113 -5.45 5.91 -4.35
N TYR A 114 -5.08 6.34 -3.13
CA TYR A 114 -4.32 5.50 -2.20
C TYR A 114 -5.13 4.30 -1.70
N GLY A 115 -6.44 4.50 -1.50
CA GLY A 115 -7.28 3.48 -0.90
C GLY A 115 -7.72 2.40 -1.88
N ILE A 116 -8.05 2.74 -3.13
CA ILE A 116 -8.55 1.77 -4.12
C ILE A 116 -7.52 0.70 -4.50
N VAL A 117 -6.23 1.04 -4.43
CA VAL A 117 -5.11 0.12 -4.69
C VAL A 117 -5.07 -1.04 -3.69
N ASN A 118 -5.63 -0.87 -2.49
CA ASN A 118 -5.70 -1.93 -1.47
C ASN A 118 -6.44 -3.18 -1.95
N ILE A 119 -7.28 -3.09 -3.00
CA ILE A 119 -7.86 -4.26 -3.65
C ILE A 119 -6.77 -5.24 -4.13
N ILE A 120 -5.67 -4.74 -4.70
CA ILE A 120 -4.56 -5.59 -5.18
C ILE A 120 -3.93 -6.33 -4.00
N TYR A 121 -3.67 -5.62 -2.90
CA TYR A 121 -3.05 -6.20 -1.71
C TYR A 121 -3.97 -7.18 -0.99
N ILE A 122 -5.27 -6.89 -0.87
CA ILE A 122 -6.27 -7.80 -0.28
C ILE A 122 -6.39 -9.10 -1.10
N ILE A 123 -6.42 -9.01 -2.43
CA ILE A 123 -6.43 -10.21 -3.28
C ILE A 123 -5.10 -10.96 -3.14
N GLY A 124 -3.97 -10.24 -3.11
CA GLY A 124 -2.65 -10.83 -2.89
C GLY A 124 -2.54 -11.54 -1.54
N ALA A 125 -3.24 -11.05 -0.52
CA ALA A 125 -3.28 -11.66 0.81
C ALA A 125 -3.89 -13.07 0.83
N VAL A 126 -4.50 -13.55 -0.27
CA VAL A 126 -4.88 -14.96 -0.42
C VAL A 126 -3.67 -15.90 -0.28
N VAL A 127 -2.45 -15.43 -0.56
CA VAL A 127 -1.19 -16.18 -0.34
C VAL A 127 -1.00 -16.57 1.14
N TRP A 128 -1.58 -15.82 2.08
CA TRP A 128 -1.53 -16.17 3.50
C TRP A 128 -2.18 -17.51 3.84
N ILE A 129 -3.19 -17.95 3.07
CA ILE A 129 -3.88 -19.21 3.33
C ILE A 129 -2.90 -20.39 3.23
N PRO A 130 -2.22 -20.61 2.09
CA PRO A 130 -1.23 -21.66 1.99
C PRO A 130 -0.01 -21.44 2.90
N ASP A 131 0.42 -20.19 3.17
CA ASP A 131 1.49 -19.94 4.15
C ASP A 131 1.14 -20.52 5.53
N LEU A 132 -0.06 -20.24 6.03
CA LEU A 132 -0.51 -20.78 7.31
C LEU A 132 -0.74 -22.29 7.28
N LEU A 133 -1.08 -22.87 6.13
CA LEU A 133 -1.27 -24.33 6.00
C LEU A 133 0.06 -25.10 5.95
N PHE A 134 1.05 -24.59 5.22
CA PHE A 134 2.34 -25.28 5.05
C PHE A 134 3.34 -24.98 6.16
N ILE A 135 3.29 -23.77 6.73
CA ILE A 135 4.28 -23.26 7.68
C ILE A 135 3.69 -23.15 9.08
N GLY A 136 2.41 -22.75 9.19
CA GLY A 136 1.72 -22.65 10.48
C GLY A 136 2.31 -21.55 11.36
N SER A 137 2.45 -21.82 12.66
CA SER A 137 2.93 -20.83 13.63
C SER A 137 4.40 -20.47 13.47
N SER A 138 5.22 -21.34 12.85
CA SER A 138 6.64 -21.09 12.62
C SER A 138 6.88 -19.99 11.57
N LEU A 139 5.83 -19.57 10.86
CA LEU A 139 5.88 -18.43 9.94
C LEU A 139 6.25 -17.13 10.66
N PHE A 140 5.94 -17.04 11.96
CA PHE A 140 6.21 -15.87 12.76
C PHE A 140 7.49 -15.99 13.58
N THR A 141 8.31 -17.02 13.39
CA THR A 141 9.53 -17.27 14.19
C THR A 141 10.78 -17.14 13.32
N ASP A 142 11.94 -16.98 13.94
CA ASP A 142 13.22 -16.95 13.22
C ASP A 142 13.63 -18.32 12.63
N TYR A 143 13.01 -19.38 13.13
CA TYR A 143 13.14 -20.74 12.67
C TYR A 143 11.86 -21.23 12.02
N VAL A 144 11.90 -21.55 10.72
CA VAL A 144 10.79 -22.21 10.02
C VAL A 144 10.98 -23.71 10.07
N ASP A 145 10.08 -24.38 10.79
CA ASP A 145 10.01 -25.84 10.82
C ASP A 145 9.40 -26.37 9.51
N GLY A 146 10.04 -27.35 8.86
CA GLY A 146 9.55 -27.92 7.62
C GLY A 146 10.59 -28.65 6.77
N GLY A 147 10.09 -29.47 5.84
CA GLY A 147 10.91 -30.15 4.84
C GLY A 147 11.17 -29.30 3.60
N ILE A 148 11.80 -29.90 2.58
CA ILE A 148 12.11 -29.23 1.31
C ILE A 148 10.88 -28.59 0.63
N GLY A 149 9.69 -29.19 0.81
CA GLY A 149 8.43 -28.63 0.31
C GLY A 149 8.07 -27.28 0.94
N THR A 150 8.25 -27.13 2.26
CA THR A 150 8.03 -25.86 2.97
C THR A 150 8.99 -24.78 2.47
N VAL A 151 10.25 -25.15 2.26
CA VAL A 151 11.27 -24.22 1.71
C VAL A 151 10.91 -23.78 0.30
N ILE A 152 10.53 -24.71 -0.58
CA ILE A 152 10.09 -24.37 -1.95
C ILE A 152 8.88 -23.44 -1.91
N TRP A 153 7.90 -23.74 -1.06
CA TRP A 153 6.72 -22.90 -0.88
C TRP A 153 7.06 -21.50 -0.40
N LEU A 154 7.95 -21.34 0.58
CA LEU A 154 8.43 -20.04 1.06
C LEU A 154 9.00 -19.17 -0.05
N PHE A 155 9.81 -19.75 -0.95
CA PHE A 155 10.35 -19.01 -2.09
C PHE A 155 9.24 -18.58 -3.06
N ILE A 156 8.28 -19.46 -3.35
CA ILE A 156 7.13 -19.15 -4.22
C ILE A 156 6.28 -18.04 -3.60
N SER A 157 5.92 -18.18 -2.33
CA SER A 157 5.12 -17.20 -1.58
C SER A 157 5.83 -15.83 -1.56
N SER A 158 7.11 -15.80 -1.22
CA SER A 158 7.90 -14.57 -1.21
C SER A 158 7.94 -13.91 -2.59
N PHE A 159 8.08 -14.69 -3.66
CA PHE A 159 8.08 -14.19 -5.03
C PHE A 159 6.71 -13.64 -5.46
N LEU A 160 5.62 -14.32 -5.11
CA LEU A 160 4.26 -13.84 -5.37
C LEU A 160 3.98 -12.54 -4.62
N THR A 161 4.31 -12.49 -3.33
CA THR A 161 4.16 -11.28 -2.50
C THR A 161 4.99 -10.12 -3.07
N PHE A 162 6.19 -10.39 -3.57
CA PHE A 162 7.00 -9.39 -4.27
C PHE A 162 6.31 -8.86 -5.53
N ILE A 163 5.75 -9.73 -6.38
CA ILE A 163 5.00 -9.32 -7.58
C ILE A 163 3.80 -8.45 -7.20
N ILE A 164 3.03 -8.85 -6.20
CA ILE A 164 1.87 -8.09 -5.69
C ILE A 164 2.31 -6.71 -5.18
N MET A 165 3.40 -6.63 -4.42
CA MET A 165 3.94 -5.37 -3.91
C MET A 165 4.34 -4.43 -5.06
N VAL A 166 5.12 -4.94 -6.03
CA VAL A 166 5.56 -4.15 -7.18
C VAL A 166 4.36 -3.69 -8.01
N TRP A 167 3.41 -4.58 -8.27
CA TRP A 167 2.23 -4.24 -9.06
C TRP A 167 1.32 -3.22 -8.35
N GLY A 168 1.08 -3.39 -7.05
CA GLY A 168 0.34 -2.43 -6.24
C GLY A 168 1.01 -1.05 -6.23
N PHE A 169 2.34 -1.00 -6.15
CA PHE A 169 3.08 0.25 -6.26
C PHE A 169 2.91 0.92 -7.62
N ILE A 170 2.99 0.16 -8.72
CA ILE A 170 2.73 0.67 -10.07
C ILE A 170 1.29 1.22 -10.19
N ALA A 171 0.30 0.48 -9.67
CA ALA A 171 -1.09 0.93 -9.65
C ALA A 171 -1.28 2.22 -8.83
N LEU A 172 -0.57 2.35 -7.70
CA LEU A 172 -0.56 3.57 -6.89
C LEU A 172 0.02 4.76 -7.67
N LEU A 173 1.13 4.58 -8.39
CA LEU A 173 1.69 5.65 -9.23
C LEU A 173 0.68 6.12 -10.27
N PHE A 174 -0.01 5.20 -10.93
CA PHE A 174 -1.06 5.52 -11.88
C PHE A 174 -2.25 6.22 -11.21
N GLY A 175 -2.67 5.77 -10.03
CA GLY A 175 -3.77 6.37 -9.28
C GLY A 175 -3.45 7.79 -8.81
N VAL A 176 -2.26 8.02 -8.26
CA VAL A 176 -1.78 9.37 -7.87
C VAL A 176 -1.66 10.27 -9.09
N ALA A 177 -1.16 9.74 -10.21
CA ALA A 177 -1.10 10.47 -11.48
C ALA A 177 -2.47 10.91 -11.97
N GLU A 178 -3.44 10.01 -11.90
CA GLU A 178 -4.82 10.27 -12.29
C GLU A 178 -5.47 11.31 -11.36
N ALA A 179 -5.31 11.14 -10.04
CA ALA A 179 -5.89 12.05 -9.05
C ALA A 179 -5.34 13.48 -9.19
N HIS A 180 -4.02 13.63 -9.34
CA HIS A 180 -3.39 14.95 -9.54
C HIS A 180 -3.46 15.47 -10.98
N ARG A 181 -3.98 14.68 -11.92
CA ARG A 181 -4.09 15.01 -13.35
C ARG A 181 -2.74 15.39 -13.99
N PHE A 182 -1.69 14.65 -13.65
CA PHE A 182 -0.33 14.90 -14.16
C PHE A 182 0.34 13.62 -14.70
N PRO A 183 1.52 13.71 -15.36
CA PRO A 183 2.25 12.53 -15.81
C PRO A 183 2.72 11.62 -14.67
N VAL A 184 2.87 10.32 -14.95
CA VAL A 184 3.20 9.29 -13.94
C VAL A 184 4.57 9.48 -13.28
N TRP A 185 5.55 10.01 -13.99
CA TRP A 185 6.87 10.30 -13.39
C TRP A 185 6.78 11.36 -12.28
N LYS A 186 5.83 12.30 -12.35
CA LYS A 186 5.56 13.24 -11.24
C LYS A 186 4.90 12.54 -10.05
N ALA A 187 4.09 11.51 -10.28
CA ALA A 187 3.56 10.67 -9.21
C ALA A 187 4.69 9.96 -8.47
N LEU A 188 5.70 9.46 -9.20
CA LEU A 188 6.88 8.84 -8.61
C LEU A 188 7.63 9.83 -7.70
N LEU A 189 7.88 11.04 -8.18
CA LEU A 189 8.49 12.10 -7.36
C LEU A 189 7.65 12.47 -6.14
N THR A 190 6.33 12.46 -6.27
CA THR A 190 5.40 12.73 -5.16
C THR A 190 5.57 11.72 -4.01
N ILE A 191 5.94 10.47 -4.32
CA ILE A 191 6.15 9.42 -3.32
C ILE A 191 7.60 9.39 -2.82
N ILE A 192 8.58 9.62 -3.70
CA ILE A 192 10.01 9.50 -3.36
C ILE A 192 10.55 10.76 -2.65
N LEU A 193 10.18 11.96 -3.09
CA LEU A 193 10.69 13.22 -2.51
C LEU A 193 10.47 13.35 -1.01
N PRO A 194 9.28 13.03 -0.44
CA PRO A 194 9.09 13.06 1.00
C PRO A 194 10.10 12.19 1.76
N THR A 195 10.36 10.99 1.26
CA THR A 195 11.31 10.04 1.87
C THR A 195 12.74 10.57 1.79
N ILE A 196 13.15 11.11 0.65
CA ILE A 196 14.48 11.71 0.49
C ILE A 196 14.66 12.89 1.47
N ILE A 197 13.68 13.79 1.54
CA ILE A 197 13.74 14.96 2.43
C ILE A 197 13.79 14.52 3.89
N LEU A 198 13.00 13.52 4.28
CA LEU A 198 13.02 12.98 5.64
C LEU A 198 14.39 12.40 6.00
N VAL A 199 14.98 11.59 5.12
CA VAL A 199 16.31 10.99 5.35
C VAL A 199 17.39 12.07 5.45
N LEU A 200 17.39 13.07 4.56
CA LEU A 200 18.35 14.17 4.61
C LEU A 200 18.20 15.01 5.88
N PHE A 201 16.96 15.29 6.31
CA PHE A 201 16.68 16.01 7.54
C PHE A 201 17.20 15.25 8.77
N LEU A 202 16.95 13.94 8.85
CA LEU A 202 17.44 13.10 9.94
C LEU A 202 18.97 12.99 9.94
N ALA A 203 19.60 12.80 8.77
CA ALA A 203 21.05 12.74 8.65
C ALA A 203 21.73 14.05 9.09
N PHE A 204 21.15 15.19 8.70
CA PHE A 204 21.62 16.50 9.14
C PHE A 204 21.52 16.67 10.66
N PHE A 205 20.42 16.25 11.27
CA PHE A 205 20.24 16.34 12.73
C PHE A 205 21.23 15.43 13.47
N VAL A 206 21.44 14.19 13.01
CA VAL A 206 22.45 13.28 13.56
C VAL A 206 23.85 13.87 13.45
N PHE A 207 24.20 14.44 12.29
CA PHE A 207 25.48 15.12 12.10
C PHE A 207 25.67 16.28 13.09
N LEU A 208 24.65 17.12 13.30
CA LEU A 208 24.71 18.19 14.30
C LEU A 208 24.90 17.67 15.72
N LEU A 209 24.20 16.60 16.11
CA LEU A 209 24.38 15.98 17.42
C LEU A 209 25.83 15.51 17.61
N VAL A 210 26.40 14.84 16.61
CA VAL A 210 27.79 14.36 16.66
C VAL A 210 28.80 15.51 16.76
N LEU A 211 28.51 16.70 16.23
CA LEU A 211 29.41 17.86 16.38
C LEU A 211 29.34 18.51 17.77
N ILE A 212 28.24 18.31 18.50
CA ILE A 212 28.02 18.93 19.82
C ILE A 212 28.60 18.07 20.95
N PHE A 213 28.69 16.74 20.75
CA PHE A 213 29.23 15.77 21.72
C PHE A 213 30.66 15.38 21.39
#